data_AF-A0A1R1B601-F1
#
_entry.id   AF-A0A1R1B601-F1
#
_cell.length_a   1.000
_cell.length_b   1.000
_cell.length_c   1.000
_cell.angle_alpha   90.00
_cell.angle_beta   90.00
_cell.angle_gamma   90.00
#
_symmetry.space_group_name_H-M   'P 1'
#
loop_
_entity.id
_entity.type
_entity.pdbx_description
1 polymer ?
#
loop_
_entity_poly.entity_id
_entity_poly.type
_entity_poly.pdbx_seq_one_letter_code
_entity_poly.pdbx_strand_id
1 'polypeptide(L)'
;MVGIEVDTIRGMLLELGFKGRMLHDLRDIIVDEETLYTFYNFIIKNEEEEGRITSLLLVYKFKKLMQDKQSFADYHEFIEAYNSIHEVFEKKKVLERLFCSESNDLMKLIPWLNADMISHRKLYQLAVEYRSKYSVRESLFLIETLHM
;
A
#
# COMPACT_ATOMS: atom_id res chain seq x y z
N MET A 1 -12.75 -20.21 -16.78
CA MET A 1 -11.66 -19.60 -16.00
C MET A 1 -11.46 -20.48 -14.80
N VAL A 2 -10.37 -21.23 -14.77
CA VAL A 2 -10.05 -22.14 -13.66
C VAL A 2 -9.36 -21.26 -12.64
N GLY A 3 -10.03 -20.94 -11.54
CA GLY A 3 -9.42 -20.18 -10.46
C GLY A 3 -8.33 -21.03 -9.83
N ILE A 4 -7.08 -20.57 -9.87
CA ILE A 4 -6.01 -21.19 -9.10
C ILE A 4 -6.36 -21.11 -7.60
N GLU A 5 -6.37 -22.27 -6.93
CA GLU A 5 -6.59 -22.34 -5.48
C GLU A 5 -5.45 -21.60 -4.75
N VAL A 6 -5.78 -20.85 -3.69
CA VAL A 6 -4.83 -20.08 -2.85
C VAL A 6 -3.61 -20.89 -2.40
N ASP A 7 -3.76 -22.20 -2.23
CA ASP A 7 -2.68 -23.12 -1.87
C ASP A 7 -1.64 -23.29 -3.00
N THR A 8 -2.02 -23.10 -4.24
CA THR A 8 -1.14 -23.19 -5.42
C THR A 8 -0.24 -21.96 -5.52
N ILE A 9 -0.75 -20.75 -5.25
CA ILE A 9 0.06 -19.51 -5.24
C ILE A 9 1.14 -19.62 -4.16
N ARG A 10 0.76 -20.08 -2.97
CA ARG A 10 1.71 -20.32 -1.89
C ARG A 10 2.81 -21.32 -2.28
N GLY A 11 2.44 -22.41 -2.96
CA GLY A 11 3.37 -23.40 -3.49
C GLY A 11 4.38 -22.78 -4.46
N MET A 12 3.89 -22.01 -5.44
CA MET A 12 4.74 -21.32 -6.42
C MET A 12 5.73 -20.34 -5.76
N LEU A 13 5.27 -19.54 -4.79
CA LEU A 13 6.15 -18.61 -4.07
C LEU A 13 7.23 -19.33 -3.24
N LEU A 14 6.91 -20.51 -2.69
CA LEU A 14 7.88 -21.37 -2.00
C LEU A 14 8.93 -21.94 -2.96
N GLU A 15 8.51 -22.37 -4.16
CA GLU A 15 9.40 -22.89 -5.21
C GLU A 15 10.38 -21.82 -5.72
N LEU A 16 9.94 -20.55 -5.78
CA LEU A 16 10.80 -19.40 -6.07
C LEU A 16 11.77 -19.05 -4.91
N GLY A 17 11.67 -19.75 -3.78
CA GLY A 17 12.57 -19.60 -2.63
C GLY A 17 12.14 -18.58 -1.58
N PHE A 18 10.94 -17.98 -1.69
CA PHE A 18 10.43 -17.07 -0.67
C PHE A 18 9.94 -17.85 0.56
N LYS A 19 10.42 -17.46 1.74
CA LYS A 19 10.10 -18.13 3.01
C LYS A 19 9.90 -17.12 4.14
N GLY A 20 9.29 -17.57 5.24
CA GLY A 20 9.11 -16.77 6.44
C GLY A 20 8.32 -15.49 6.17
N ARG A 21 8.81 -14.35 6.66
CA ARG A 21 8.12 -13.05 6.54
C ARG A 21 7.93 -12.60 5.10
N MET A 22 8.91 -12.83 4.22
CA MET A 22 8.79 -12.48 2.80
C MET A 22 7.63 -13.22 2.12
N LEU A 23 7.47 -14.51 2.43
CA LEU A 23 6.34 -15.30 1.91
C LEU A 23 5.01 -14.78 2.45
N HIS A 24 4.97 -14.40 3.73
CA HIS A 24 3.77 -13.82 4.32
C HIS A 24 3.38 -12.50 3.64
N ASP A 25 4.34 -11.58 3.49
CA ASP A 25 4.12 -10.29 2.83
C ASP A 25 3.65 -10.48 1.38
N LEU A 26 4.25 -11.39 0.63
CA LEU A 26 3.84 -11.68 -0.75
C LEU A 26 2.45 -12.31 -0.82
N ARG A 27 2.09 -13.19 0.11
CA ARG A 27 0.75 -13.82 0.13
C ARG A 27 -0.36 -12.79 0.42
N ASP A 28 -0.08 -11.80 1.27
CA ASP A 28 -1.05 -10.76 1.58
C ASP A 28 -1.29 -9.83 0.37
N ILE A 29 -0.36 -9.80 -0.58
CA ILE A 29 -0.42 -8.96 -1.79
C ILE A 29 -0.92 -9.75 -3.00
N ILE A 30 -0.37 -10.95 -3.21
CA ILE A 30 -0.64 -11.82 -4.36
C ILE A 30 -1.80 -12.74 -4.01
N VAL A 31 -3.01 -12.21 -4.14
CA VAL A 31 -4.26 -12.91 -3.83
C VAL A 31 -4.92 -13.57 -5.05
N ASP A 32 -4.42 -13.26 -6.25
CA ASP A 32 -4.93 -13.74 -7.54
C ASP A 32 -3.83 -13.94 -8.57
N GLU A 33 -4.20 -14.58 -9.68
CA GLU A 33 -3.30 -14.88 -10.81
C GLU A 33 -2.75 -13.63 -11.48
N GLU A 34 -3.55 -12.59 -11.65
CA GLU A 34 -3.14 -11.36 -12.31
C GLU A 34 -2.00 -10.66 -11.54
N THR A 35 -2.13 -10.62 -10.22
CA THR A 35 -1.10 -10.08 -9.33
C THR A 35 0.14 -10.97 -9.32
N LEU A 36 -0.02 -12.29 -9.44
CA LEU A 36 1.10 -13.23 -9.58
C LEU A 36 1.85 -13.01 -10.89
N TYR A 37 1.16 -12.85 -12.01
CA TYR A 37 1.78 -12.50 -13.30
C TYR A 37 2.49 -11.14 -13.24
N THR A 38 1.88 -10.16 -12.55
CA THR A 38 2.51 -8.87 -12.30
C THR A 38 3.81 -9.03 -11.51
N PHE A 39 3.83 -9.93 -10.52
CA PHE A 39 5.03 -10.23 -9.74
C PHE A 39 6.14 -10.87 -10.58
N TYR A 40 5.81 -11.85 -11.43
CA TYR A 40 6.80 -12.45 -12.34
C TYR A 40 7.42 -11.43 -13.29
N ASN A 41 6.58 -10.62 -13.95
CA ASN A 41 7.06 -9.55 -14.83
C ASN A 41 7.92 -8.53 -14.07
N PHE A 42 7.58 -8.26 -12.81
CA PHE A 42 8.35 -7.37 -11.95
C PHE A 42 9.74 -7.93 -11.65
N ILE A 43 9.88 -9.25 -11.37
CA ILE A 43 11.17 -9.91 -11.16
C ILE A 43 12.04 -9.76 -12.41
N ILE A 44 11.52 -10.17 -13.57
CA ILE A 44 12.26 -10.16 -14.85
C ILE A 44 12.78 -8.75 -15.15
N LYS A 45 11.89 -7.75 -15.06
CA LYS A 45 12.25 -6.35 -15.33
C LYS A 45 13.35 -5.82 -14.40
N ASN A 46 13.28 -6.13 -13.10
CA ASN A 46 14.31 -5.68 -12.16
C ASN A 46 15.65 -6.38 -12.40
N GLU A 47 15.64 -7.67 -12.76
CA GLU A 47 16.86 -8.38 -13.11
C GLU A 47 17.52 -7.82 -14.37
N GLU A 48 16.73 -7.39 -15.36
CA GLU A 48 17.20 -6.75 -16.58
C GLU A 48 17.74 -5.32 -16.35
N GLU A 49 17.03 -4.51 -15.56
CA GLU A 49 17.36 -3.08 -15.37
C GLU A 49 18.43 -2.83 -14.30
N GLU A 50 18.39 -3.57 -13.19
CA GLU A 50 19.23 -3.31 -12.01
C GLU A 50 20.18 -4.46 -11.67
N GLY A 51 20.12 -5.58 -12.41
CA GLY A 51 20.89 -6.78 -12.13
C GLY A 51 20.35 -7.57 -10.93
N ARG A 52 21.19 -8.39 -10.30
CA ARG A 52 20.77 -9.23 -9.17
C ARG A 52 20.43 -8.39 -7.94
N ILE A 53 19.14 -8.25 -7.68
CA ILE A 53 18.62 -7.73 -6.42
C ILE A 53 18.39 -8.86 -5.40
N THR A 54 18.49 -8.54 -4.11
CA THR A 54 18.17 -9.52 -3.06
C THR A 54 16.66 -9.77 -3.02
N SER A 55 16.24 -10.99 -2.65
CA SER A 55 14.83 -11.34 -2.51
C SER A 55 14.09 -10.41 -1.54
N LEU A 56 14.77 -9.93 -0.49
CA LEU A 56 14.20 -8.98 0.46
C LEU A 56 13.88 -7.64 -0.21
N LEU A 57 14.82 -7.09 -0.97
CA LEU A 57 14.62 -5.83 -1.68
C LEU A 57 13.54 -5.96 -2.76
N LEU A 58 13.48 -7.12 -3.42
CA LEU A 58 12.47 -7.43 -4.43
C LEU A 58 11.06 -7.38 -3.83
N VAL A 59 10.85 -8.08 -2.71
CA VAL A 59 9.56 -8.09 -1.99
C VAL A 59 9.17 -6.69 -1.53
N TYR A 60 10.13 -5.95 -0.96
CA TYR A 60 9.89 -4.57 -0.52
C TYR A 60 9.44 -3.66 -1.68
N LYS A 61 10.18 -3.67 -2.80
CA LYS A 61 9.83 -2.84 -3.96
C LYS A 61 8.50 -3.26 -4.59
N PHE A 62 8.22 -4.57 -4.65
CA PHE A 62 6.95 -5.07 -5.16
C PHE A 62 5.78 -4.63 -4.29
N LYS A 63 5.91 -4.73 -2.96
CA LYS A 63 4.92 -4.21 -2.02
C LYS A 63 4.64 -2.73 -2.25
N LYS A 64 5.68 -1.93 -2.40
CA LYS A 64 5.54 -0.50 -2.71
C LYS A 64 4.80 -0.27 -4.04
N LEU A 65 5.17 -1.00 -5.10
CA LEU A 65 4.50 -0.93 -6.40
C LEU A 65 3.00 -1.22 -6.27
N MET A 66 2.62 -2.25 -5.52
CA MET A 66 1.23 -2.64 -5.37
C MET A 66 0.44 -1.63 -4.53
N GLN A 67 1.03 -1.08 -3.47
CA GLN A 67 0.45 0.03 -2.72
C GLN A 67 0.23 1.26 -3.62
N ASP A 68 1.20 1.61 -4.45
CA ASP A 68 1.08 2.74 -5.37
C ASP A 68 -0.01 2.51 -6.43
N LYS A 69 -0.19 1.27 -6.92
CA LYS A 69 -1.30 0.89 -7.82
C LYS A 69 -2.68 0.93 -7.17
N GLN A 70 -2.80 0.56 -5.90
CA GLN A 70 -4.08 0.51 -5.17
C GLN A 70 -4.54 1.88 -4.67
N SER A 71 -3.59 2.80 -4.47
CA SER A 71 -3.83 4.17 -4.05
C SER A 71 -4.44 5.05 -5.18
N PHE A 72 -4.68 6.32 -4.85
CA PHE A 72 -4.80 7.41 -5.82
C PHE A 72 -3.50 7.63 -6.60
N ALA A 73 -3.63 7.89 -7.90
CA ALA A 73 -2.53 8.16 -8.82
C ALA A 73 -1.83 9.49 -8.51
N ASP A 74 -2.58 10.49 -8.07
CA ASP A 74 -2.07 11.80 -7.68
C ASP A 74 -2.92 12.47 -6.58
N TYR A 75 -2.47 13.65 -6.15
CA TYR A 75 -3.16 14.46 -5.15
C TYR A 75 -4.56 14.91 -5.62
N HIS A 76 -4.74 15.13 -6.93
CA HIS A 76 -5.99 15.64 -7.48
C HIS A 76 -7.09 14.58 -7.37
N GLU A 77 -6.80 13.34 -7.75
CA GLU A 77 -7.72 12.22 -7.60
C GLU A 77 -8.11 12.00 -6.12
N PHE A 78 -7.13 12.10 -5.22
CA PHE A 78 -7.38 12.01 -3.78
C PHE A 78 -8.34 13.10 -3.29
N ILE A 79 -8.08 14.37 -3.61
CA ILE A 79 -8.89 15.48 -3.07
C ILE A 79 -10.30 15.49 -3.66
N GLU A 80 -10.47 15.09 -4.92
CA GLU A 80 -11.80 14.92 -5.53
C GLU A 80 -12.58 13.81 -4.83
N ALA A 81 -11.96 12.65 -4.61
CA ALA A 81 -12.58 11.55 -3.88
C ALA A 81 -12.94 11.95 -2.43
N TYR A 82 -12.07 12.67 -1.75
CA TYR A 82 -12.30 13.10 -0.36
C TYR A 82 -13.44 14.13 -0.26
N ASN A 83 -13.48 15.12 -1.16
CA ASN A 83 -14.45 16.21 -1.12
C ASN A 83 -15.82 15.83 -1.66
N SER A 84 -15.91 14.83 -2.55
CA SER A 84 -17.20 14.32 -3.04
C SER A 84 -18.03 13.64 -1.94
N ILE A 85 -17.40 13.27 -0.81
CA ILE A 85 -18.03 12.51 0.26
C ILE A 85 -18.37 13.41 1.46
N HIS A 86 -19.61 13.28 1.92
CA HIS A 86 -20.11 14.04 3.07
C HIS A 86 -20.15 13.20 4.35
N GLU A 87 -20.31 11.88 4.24
CA GLU A 87 -20.38 10.96 5.37
C GLU A 87 -18.99 10.60 5.92
N VAL A 88 -18.84 10.67 7.24
CA VAL A 88 -17.56 10.41 7.95
C VAL A 88 -17.04 9.00 7.67
N PHE A 89 -17.92 8.00 7.67
CA PHE A 89 -17.53 6.61 7.43
C PHE A 89 -16.99 6.41 6.01
N GLU A 90 -17.60 7.04 5.01
CA GLU A 90 -17.14 6.97 3.63
C GLU A 90 -15.82 7.76 3.43
N LYS A 91 -15.61 8.86 4.17
CA LYS A 91 -14.31 9.56 4.20
C LYS A 91 -13.19 8.68 4.76
N LYS A 92 -13.50 7.80 5.72
CA LYS A 92 -12.54 6.81 6.21
C LYS A 92 -12.06 5.90 5.09
N LYS A 93 -12.96 5.42 4.22
CA LYS A 93 -12.58 4.55 3.09
C LYS A 93 -11.62 5.23 2.11
N VAL A 94 -11.78 6.53 1.88
CA VAL A 94 -10.82 7.32 1.08
C VAL A 94 -9.45 7.32 1.75
N LEU A 95 -9.40 7.49 3.08
CA LEU A 95 -8.15 7.43 3.83
C LEU A 95 -7.56 6.01 3.85
N GLU A 96 -8.39 4.97 3.95
CA GLU A 96 -7.95 3.57 3.86
C GLU A 96 -7.30 3.29 2.51
N ARG A 97 -7.89 3.81 1.42
CA ARG A 97 -7.29 3.75 0.07
C ARG A 97 -5.98 4.53 -0.01
N LEU A 98 -5.91 5.73 0.58
CA LEU A 98 -4.69 6.56 0.59
C LEU A 98 -3.53 5.87 1.33
N PHE A 99 -3.82 5.21 2.46
CA PHE A 99 -2.81 4.52 3.27
C PHE A 99 -2.62 3.06 2.88
N CYS A 100 -3.42 2.54 1.94
CA CYS A 100 -3.48 1.12 1.57
C CYS A 100 -3.65 0.22 2.81
N SER A 101 -4.58 0.60 3.71
CA SER A 101 -4.78 -0.08 5.00
C SER A 101 -6.19 0.14 5.54
N GLU A 102 -6.81 -0.91 6.07
CA GLU A 102 -8.15 -0.87 6.71
C GLU A 102 -8.11 -0.44 8.20
N SER A 103 -7.01 0.17 8.65
CA SER A 103 -6.84 0.52 10.06
C SER A 103 -7.90 1.51 10.55
N ASN A 104 -8.53 1.19 11.68
CA ASN A 104 -9.47 2.08 12.36
C ASN A 104 -8.81 3.37 12.87
N ASP A 105 -7.48 3.37 13.08
CA ASP A 105 -6.75 4.55 13.54
C ASP A 105 -6.86 5.73 12.55
N LEU A 106 -7.13 5.46 11.26
CA LEU A 106 -7.31 6.49 10.23
C LEU A 106 -8.47 7.44 10.51
N MET A 107 -9.44 7.05 11.34
CA MET A 107 -10.52 7.94 11.79
C MET A 107 -9.97 9.19 12.50
N LYS A 108 -8.77 9.12 13.08
CA LYS A 108 -8.09 10.25 13.73
C LYS A 108 -7.77 11.39 12.76
N LEU A 109 -7.58 11.10 11.48
CA LEU A 109 -7.25 12.10 10.46
C LEU A 109 -8.42 13.03 10.13
N ILE A 110 -9.66 12.56 10.25
CA ILE A 110 -10.85 13.34 9.90
C ILE A 110 -10.98 14.62 10.75
N PRO A 111 -10.92 14.57 12.09
CA PRO A 111 -10.94 15.80 12.89
C PRO A 111 -9.71 16.70 12.62
N TRP A 112 -8.53 16.14 12.34
CA TRP A 112 -7.35 16.94 11.99
C TRP A 112 -7.55 17.74 10.70
N LEU A 113 -8.16 17.12 9.68
CA LEU A 113 -8.50 17.78 8.42
C LEU A 113 -9.61 18.82 8.60
N ASN A 114 -10.66 18.50 9.37
CA ASN A 114 -11.77 19.43 9.63
C ASN A 114 -11.35 20.65 10.45
N ALA A 115 -10.34 20.52 11.30
CA ALA A 115 -9.78 21.60 12.10
C ALA A 115 -8.59 22.29 11.43
N ASP A 116 -8.30 21.97 10.16
CA ASP A 116 -7.16 22.49 9.39
C ASP A 116 -5.80 22.35 10.10
N MET A 117 -5.65 21.37 11.00
CA MET A 117 -4.37 21.09 11.68
C MET A 117 -3.31 20.57 10.71
N ILE A 118 -3.75 19.94 9.62
CA ILE A 118 -2.90 19.52 8.51
C ILE A 118 -3.65 19.73 7.20
N SER A 119 -2.97 20.25 6.18
CA SER A 119 -3.58 20.37 4.86
C SER A 119 -3.70 19.00 4.17
N HIS A 120 -4.76 18.83 3.36
CA HIS A 120 -4.96 17.64 2.53
C HIS A 120 -3.73 17.31 1.67
N ARG A 121 -3.09 18.32 1.07
CA ARG A 121 -1.88 18.13 0.26
C ARG A 121 -0.71 17.58 1.09
N LYS A 122 -0.48 18.12 2.28
CA LYS A 122 0.59 17.65 3.15
C LYS A 122 0.31 16.23 3.63
N LEU A 123 -0.94 15.94 4.01
CA LEU A 123 -1.35 14.58 4.39
C LEU A 123 -1.10 13.58 3.25
N TYR A 124 -1.51 13.90 2.02
CA TYR A 124 -1.29 13.06 0.85
C TYR A 124 0.21 12.74 0.67
N GLN A 125 1.06 13.76 0.69
CA GLN A 125 2.51 13.58 0.54
C GLN A 125 3.10 12.68 1.62
N LEU A 126 2.72 12.90 2.88
CA LEU A 126 3.21 12.10 4.01
C LEU A 126 2.68 10.65 3.94
N ALA A 127 1.42 10.44 3.57
CA ALA A 127 0.85 9.11 3.42
C ALA A 127 1.57 8.29 2.35
N VAL A 128 1.81 8.89 1.17
CA VAL A 128 2.57 8.26 0.08
C VAL A 128 4.00 7.93 0.52
N GLU A 129 4.65 8.81 1.28
CA GLU A 129 6.00 8.59 1.77
C GLU A 129 6.07 7.48 2.84
N TYR A 130 5.10 7.44 3.76
CA TYR A 130 5.17 6.65 4.98
C TYR A 130 4.55 5.26 4.86
N ARG A 131 3.50 5.06 4.05
CA ARG A 131 2.75 3.78 3.96
C ARG A 131 3.58 2.57 3.53
N SER A 132 4.74 2.80 2.88
CA SER A 132 5.68 1.74 2.48
C SER A 132 6.72 1.42 3.56
N LYS A 133 6.88 2.29 4.56
CA LYS A 133 7.95 2.24 5.57
C LYS A 133 7.43 1.95 6.98
N TYR A 134 6.22 2.41 7.28
CA TYR A 134 5.67 2.44 8.63
C TYR A 134 4.25 1.86 8.64
N SER A 135 3.84 1.30 9.77
CA SER A 135 2.43 1.01 10.02
C SER A 135 1.61 2.31 10.04
N VAL A 136 0.28 2.19 9.91
CA VAL A 136 -0.62 3.36 10.04
C VAL A 136 -0.39 4.06 11.37
N ARG A 137 -0.30 3.32 12.47
CA ARG A 137 -0.11 3.89 13.81
C ARG A 137 1.18 4.69 13.93
N GLU A 138 2.28 4.15 13.43
CA GLU A 138 3.58 4.85 13.38
C GLU A 138 3.53 6.06 12.46
N SER A 139 2.87 5.94 11.30
CA SER A 139 2.69 7.05 10.36
C SER A 139 1.93 8.21 11.00
N LEU A 140 0.82 7.91 11.68
CA LEU A 140 0.01 8.90 12.39
C LEU A 140 0.78 9.57 13.53
N PHE A 141 1.55 8.79 14.29
CA PHE A 141 2.43 9.32 15.33
C PHE A 141 3.47 10.30 14.76
N LEU A 142 4.11 9.95 13.64
CA LEU A 142 5.08 10.82 12.97
C LEU A 142 4.43 12.08 12.41
N ILE A 143 3.24 11.98 11.82
CA ILE A 143 2.47 13.15 11.35
C ILE A 143 2.18 14.11 12.50
N GLU A 144 1.64 13.58 13.60
CA GLU A 144 1.26 14.38 14.78
C GLU A 144 2.47 15.01 15.47
N THR A 145 3.61 14.33 15.52
CA THR A 145 4.78 14.82 16.28
C THR A 145 5.63 15.81 15.48
N LEU A 146 5.65 15.70 14.14
CA LEU A 146 6.60 16.43 13.29
C LEU A 146 5.95 17.46 12.35
N HIS A 147 4.64 17.38 12.12
CA HIS A 147 3.98 18.18 11.07
C HIS A 147 2.68 18.86 11.52
N MET A 148 2.29 18.72 12.79
CA MET A 148 1.13 19.34 13.42
C MET A 148 1.58 20.12 14.66
#